data_AF-A0A2J4R9H7-F1
#
_entry.id   AF-A0A2J4R9H7-F1
#
_cell.length_a   1.000
_cell.length_b   1.000
_cell.length_c   1.000
_cell.angle_alpha   90.00
_cell.angle_beta   90.00
_cell.angle_gamma   90.00
#
_symmetry.space_group_name_H-M   'P 1'
#
loop_
_entity.id
_entity.type
_entity.pdbx_description
1 polymer ?
#
loop_
_entity_poly.entity_id
_entity_poly.type
_entity_poly.pdbx_seq_one_letter_code
_entity_poly.pdbx_strand_id
1 'polypeptide(L)'
;LLQLLNSGILARQRAIILGSFTGANANDYDAGYDLPMVYDYLRQQLNIPVISGLDFGHEQRTVTLPLGARALLVNNASITTLSISGHPVLAE
;
A
#
# COMPACT_ATOMS: atom_id res chain seq x y z
N LEU A 1 -10.72 -4.77 1.17
CA LEU A 1 -9.50 -5.61 1.08
C LEU A 1 -9.78 -7.10 1.23
N LEU A 2 -10.71 -7.52 2.11
CA LEU A 2 -11.08 -8.94 2.28
C LEU A 2 -11.51 -9.65 1.00
N GLN A 3 -12.19 -8.97 0.08
CA GLN A 3 -12.54 -9.57 -1.21
C GLN A 3 -11.30 -9.94 -2.05
N LEU A 4 -10.27 -9.08 -2.07
CA LEU A 4 -9.00 -9.38 -2.76
C LEU A 4 -8.20 -10.47 -2.05
N LEU A 5 -8.31 -10.53 -0.72
CA LEU A 5 -7.73 -11.60 0.10
C LEU A 5 -8.38 -12.95 -0.24
N ASN A 6 -9.71 -13.03 -0.15
CA ASN A 6 -10.48 -14.27 -0.31
C ASN A 6 -10.51 -14.77 -1.76
N SER A 7 -10.31 -13.88 -2.73
CA SER A 7 -10.11 -14.27 -4.15
C SER A 7 -8.67 -14.74 -4.45
N GLY A 8 -7.77 -14.68 -3.47
CA GLY A 8 -6.38 -15.11 -3.59
C GLY A 8 -5.48 -14.15 -4.37
N ILE A 9 -5.97 -12.97 -4.76
CA ILE A 9 -5.17 -11.98 -5.52
C ILE A 9 -4.02 -11.47 -4.65
N LEU A 10 -4.30 -11.13 -3.38
CA LEU A 10 -3.28 -10.59 -2.48
C LEU A 10 -2.13 -11.59 -2.23
N ALA A 11 -2.46 -12.88 -2.05
CA ALA A 11 -1.47 -13.93 -1.81
C ALA A 11 -0.54 -14.20 -3.02
N ARG A 12 -0.90 -13.75 -4.22
CA ARG A 12 -0.06 -13.88 -5.43
C ARG A 12 0.93 -12.74 -5.61
N GLN A 13 0.85 -11.68 -4.80
CA GLN A 13 1.75 -10.53 -4.89
C GLN A 13 3.06 -10.80 -4.16
N ARG A 14 4.10 -10.02 -4.47
CA ARG A 14 5.36 -10.04 -3.70
C ARG A 14 5.33 -9.14 -2.46
N ALA A 15 4.51 -8.09 -2.50
CA ALA A 15 4.32 -7.12 -1.44
C ALA A 15 2.99 -6.39 -1.68
N ILE A 16 2.44 -5.79 -0.64
CA ILE A 16 1.32 -4.84 -0.71
C ILE A 16 1.81 -3.50 -0.19
N ILE A 17 1.57 -2.43 -0.94
CA ILE A 17 1.84 -1.06 -0.52
C ILE A 17 0.50 -0.33 -0.43
N LEU A 18 0.19 0.19 0.75
CA LEU A 18 -1.03 0.91 1.06
C LEU A 18 -0.74 2.41 0.99
N GLY A 19 -1.46 3.08 0.09
CA GLY A 19 -1.44 4.53 -0.07
C GLY A 19 -2.30 5.26 0.96
N SER A 20 -2.73 6.45 0.60
CA SER A 20 -3.58 7.31 1.43
C SER A 20 -5.05 6.87 1.35
N PHE A 21 -5.68 6.70 2.51
CA PHE A 21 -7.12 6.50 2.66
C PHE A 21 -7.75 7.74 3.28
N THR A 22 -8.20 8.67 2.44
CA THR A 22 -8.80 9.95 2.85
C THR A 22 -10.17 9.76 3.49
N GLY A 23 -10.48 10.55 4.53
CA GLY A 23 -11.80 10.54 5.17
C GLY A 23 -12.10 9.27 5.99
N ALA A 24 -11.07 8.53 6.39
CA ALA A 24 -11.19 7.25 7.08
C ALA A 24 -10.87 7.35 8.59
N ASN A 25 -11.16 8.49 9.19
CA ASN A 25 -11.01 8.66 10.64
C ASN A 25 -12.09 7.85 11.36
N ALA A 26 -11.69 7.16 12.44
CA ALA A 26 -12.62 6.48 13.32
C ALA A 26 -13.57 7.48 14.00
N ASN A 27 -14.78 7.02 14.31
CA ASN A 27 -15.76 7.72 15.12
C ASN A 27 -16.05 6.94 16.42
N ASP A 28 -16.88 7.51 17.30
CA ASP A 28 -17.19 6.92 18.61
C ASP A 28 -17.72 5.48 18.54
N TYR A 29 -18.49 5.15 17.49
CA TYR A 29 -19.05 3.81 17.31
C TYR A 29 -17.99 2.76 16.98
N ASP A 30 -16.86 3.17 16.37
CA ASP A 30 -15.78 2.26 16.02
C ASP A 30 -15.04 1.72 17.25
N ALA A 31 -15.23 2.33 18.43
CA ALA A 31 -14.74 1.83 19.73
C ALA A 31 -13.23 1.46 19.73
N GLY A 32 -12.42 2.27 19.03
CA GLY A 32 -10.97 2.07 18.90
C GLY A 32 -10.55 1.28 17.66
N TYR A 33 -11.50 0.85 16.81
CA TYR A 33 -11.18 0.26 15.51
C TYR A 33 -10.82 1.34 14.48
N ASP A 34 -9.59 1.30 13.98
CA ASP A 34 -9.07 2.28 13.03
C ASP A 34 -8.36 1.62 11.83
N LEU A 35 -7.86 2.44 10.90
CA LEU A 35 -7.14 1.95 9.74
C LEU A 35 -5.89 1.12 10.08
N PRO A 36 -5.04 1.51 11.05
CA PRO A 36 -3.98 0.64 11.55
C PRO A 36 -4.44 -0.78 11.89
N MET A 37 -5.59 -0.95 12.56
CA MET A 37 -6.14 -2.29 12.83
C MET A 37 -6.48 -3.07 11.56
N VAL A 38 -6.98 -2.41 10.51
CA VAL A 38 -7.21 -3.05 9.19
C VAL A 38 -5.89 -3.56 8.60
N TYR A 39 -4.80 -2.80 8.73
CA TYR A 39 -3.49 -3.18 8.21
C TYR A 39 -2.90 -4.35 8.97
N ASP A 40 -3.03 -4.33 10.31
CA ASP A 40 -2.56 -5.41 11.18
C ASP A 40 -3.33 -6.70 10.95
N TYR A 41 -4.65 -6.62 10.75
CA TYR A 41 -5.44 -7.76 10.34
C TYR A 41 -4.89 -8.36 9.03
N LEU A 42 -4.63 -7.54 8.00
CA LEU A 42 -4.07 -8.04 6.75
C LEU A 42 -2.68 -8.68 6.92
N ARG A 43 -1.82 -8.12 7.76
CA ARG A 43 -0.51 -8.70 8.08
C ARG A 43 -0.63 -10.07 8.73
N GLN A 44 -1.66 -10.30 9.54
CA GLN A 44 -1.92 -11.61 10.15
C GLN A 44 -2.41 -12.65 9.12
N GLN A 45 -3.05 -12.22 8.03
CA GLN A 45 -3.60 -13.12 7.01
C GLN A 45 -2.63 -13.43 5.86
N LEU A 46 -1.52 -12.70 5.73
CA LEU A 46 -0.64 -12.75 4.56
C LEU A 46 0.81 -13.04 4.95
N ASN A 47 1.46 -13.93 4.19
CA ASN A 47 2.88 -14.24 4.33
C ASN A 47 3.80 -13.29 3.51
N ILE A 48 3.27 -12.13 3.10
CA ILE A 48 3.98 -11.13 2.28
C ILE A 48 3.98 -9.78 2.99
N PRO A 49 5.00 -8.93 2.78
CA PRO A 49 5.07 -7.63 3.45
C PRO A 49 3.91 -6.72 3.05
N VAL A 50 3.28 -6.12 4.07
CA VAL A 50 2.25 -5.08 3.92
C VAL A 50 2.82 -3.77 4.48
N ILE A 51 3.21 -2.88 3.56
CA ILE A 51 3.80 -1.58 3.86
C ILE A 51 2.70 -0.51 3.74
N SER A 52 2.60 0.38 4.71
CA SER A 52 1.66 1.50 4.72
C SER A 52 2.39 2.83 4.73
N GLY A 53 1.67 3.91 4.41
CA GLY A 53 2.18 5.28 4.50
C GLY A 53 2.82 5.81 3.22
N LEU A 54 2.52 5.20 2.06
CA LEU A 54 2.86 5.82 0.79
C LEU A 54 1.95 7.03 0.55
N ASP A 55 2.54 8.19 0.26
CA ASP A 55 1.83 9.39 -0.20
C ASP A 55 1.29 9.15 -1.62
N PHE A 56 0.22 8.36 -1.76
CA PHE A 56 -0.43 8.03 -3.03
C PHE A 56 -1.94 7.87 -2.83
N GLY A 57 -2.73 8.69 -3.51
CA GLY A 57 -4.18 8.66 -3.41
C GLY A 57 -4.81 10.01 -3.72
N HIS A 58 -5.79 10.40 -2.90
CA HIS A 58 -6.61 11.59 -3.10
C HIS A 58 -6.18 12.79 -2.24
N GLU A 59 -5.04 12.67 -1.54
CA GLU A 59 -4.44 13.78 -0.80
C GLU A 59 -3.67 14.73 -1.72
N GLN A 60 -3.44 15.96 -1.27
CA GLN A 60 -2.64 16.93 -2.01
C GLN A 60 -1.21 16.41 -2.28
N ARG A 61 -0.64 15.65 -1.34
CA ARG A 61 0.61 14.93 -1.52
C ARG A 61 0.31 13.57 -2.15
N THR A 62 0.64 13.43 -3.43
CA THR A 62 0.48 12.18 -4.16
C THR A 62 1.62 11.99 -5.16
N VAL A 63 2.25 10.82 -5.16
CA VAL A 63 3.26 10.44 -6.14
C VAL A 63 2.62 9.91 -7.43
N THR A 64 3.36 9.91 -8.53
CA THR A 64 2.94 9.25 -9.77
C THR A 64 3.53 7.85 -9.84
N LEU A 65 2.68 6.82 -9.99
CA LEU A 65 3.11 5.43 -10.14
C LEU A 65 2.84 4.94 -11.58
N PRO A 66 3.87 4.56 -12.35
CA PRO A 66 3.67 4.02 -13.68
C PRO A 66 3.24 2.54 -13.58
N LEU A 67 1.95 2.29 -13.73
CA LEU A 67 1.39 0.94 -13.67
C LEU A 67 1.94 0.06 -14.80
N GLY A 68 2.36 -1.17 -14.45
CA GLY A 68 3.01 -2.10 -15.37
C GLY A 68 4.54 -1.99 -15.42
N ALA A 69 5.13 -0.97 -14.79
CA ALA A 69 6.58 -0.86 -14.65
C ALA A 69 7.16 -1.89 -13.68
N ARG A 70 8.48 -2.11 -13.76
CA ARG A 70 9.19 -2.95 -12.78
C ARG A 70 9.53 -2.13 -11.54
N ALA A 71 9.21 -2.66 -10.37
CA ALA A 71 9.50 -2.04 -9.10
C ALA A 71 10.38 -2.91 -8.22
N LEU A 72 11.31 -2.27 -7.49
CA LEU A 72 12.07 -2.85 -6.39
C LEU A 72 11.67 -2.13 -5.11
N LEU A 73 11.16 -2.90 -4.14
CA LEU A 73 10.82 -2.41 -2.80
C LEU A 73 11.91 -2.84 -1.82
N VAL A 74 12.48 -1.87 -1.11
CA VAL A 74 13.41 -2.10 0.01
C VAL A 74 12.82 -1.43 1.24
N ASN A 75 12.59 -2.21 2.29
CA ASN A 75 12.08 -1.73 3.57
C ASN A 75 13.10 -2.07 4.66
N ASN A 76 13.73 -1.04 5.20
CA ASN A 76 14.68 -1.12 6.31
C ASN A 76 14.07 -0.44 7.53
N ALA A 77 14.67 -0.63 8.72
CA ALA A 77 14.16 -0.09 9.98
C ALA A 77 13.96 1.44 9.98
N SER A 78 14.71 2.18 9.17
CA SER A 78 14.66 3.65 9.10
C SER A 78 14.03 4.21 7.83
N ILE A 79 13.99 3.45 6.74
CA ILE A 79 13.58 3.97 5.42
C ILE A 79 12.92 2.89 4.58
N THR A 80 11.88 3.31 3.85
CA THR A 80 11.31 2.52 2.76
C THR A 80 11.61 3.20 1.44
N THR A 81 12.10 2.44 0.47
CA THR A 81 12.41 2.93 -0.88
C THR A 81 11.70 2.08 -1.91
N LEU A 82 11.03 2.75 -2.85
CA LEU A 82 10.41 2.14 -4.02
C LEU A 82 11.09 2.67 -5.28
N SER A 83 11.96 1.87 -5.88
CA SER A 83 12.64 2.20 -7.14
C SER A 83 11.84 1.64 -8.31
N ILE A 84 11.50 2.48 -9.30
CA ILE A 84 10.63 2.10 -10.43
C ILE A 84 11.34 2.37 -11.74
N SER A 85 11.30 1.40 -12.67
CA SER A 85 12.02 1.46 -13.95
C SER A 85 11.26 0.75 -15.08
N GLY A 86 11.65 1.02 -16.32
CA GLY A 86 11.10 0.36 -17.51
C GLY A 86 9.74 0.91 -17.99
N HIS A 87 9.29 2.04 -17.44
CA HIS A 87 8.16 2.78 -18.01
C HIS A 87 8.65 3.72 -19.12
N PRO A 88 7.81 4.03 -20.12
CA PRO A 88 8.12 5.05 -21.11
C PRO A 88 8.37 6.41 -20.45
N VAL A 89 9.37 7.15 -20.95
CA VAL A 89 9.73 8.49 -20.48
C VAL A 89 9.75 9.45 -21.67
N LEU A 90 9.65 10.76 -21.40
CA LEU A 90 9.83 11.77 -22.43
C LEU A 90 11.27 11.69 -22.95
N ALA A 91 11.43 11.71 -24.27
CA ALA A 91 12.74 11.92 -24.88
C ALA A 91 13.04 13.42 -24.83
N GLU A 92 14.20 13.77 -24.28
CA GLU A 92 14.74 15.14 -24.34
C GLU A 92 15.20 15.50 -25.76
#